data_AF-A0A2S2N6E5-F1
#
_entry.id   AF-A0A2S2N6E5-F1
#
_cell.length_a   1.000
_cell.length_b   1.000
_cell.length_c   1.000
_cell.angle_alpha   90.00
_cell.angle_beta   90.00
_cell.angle_gamma   90.00
#
_symmetry.space_group_name_H-M   'P 1'
#
loop_
_entity.id
_entity.type
_entity.pdbx_description
1 polymer ?
#
loop_
_entity_poly.entity_id
_entity_poly.type
_entity_poly.pdbx_seq_one_letter_code
_entity_poly.pdbx_strand_id
1 'polypeptide(L)'
;QNKGYSAFWFDKRKDPKMLKLDKIFGFVMNIPSECRLGFLWLPLKRRHWISIKKINGIYYNLDSKLPKPSQIGNEEDLYNYFRNQLHINDNQLFVVVTGDNYNWIASEDNSTSADQQQIQSLDKR
;
A
#
# COMPACT_ATOMS: atom_id res chain seq x y z
N GLN A 1 7.28 -17.52 -8.26
CA GLN A 1 7.05 -16.09 -8.58
C GLN A 1 7.49 -15.90 -10.02
N ASN A 2 6.56 -16.01 -10.99
CA ASN A 2 6.92 -16.33 -12.40
C ASN A 2 6.51 -15.26 -13.42
N LYS A 3 6.27 -14.01 -13.00
CA LYS A 3 5.82 -12.94 -13.91
C LYS A 3 6.64 -11.64 -13.81
N GLY A 4 7.79 -11.67 -13.15
CA GLY A 4 8.61 -10.46 -12.93
C GLY A 4 7.92 -9.44 -12.02
N TYR A 5 7.08 -9.89 -11.10
CA TYR A 5 6.46 -9.04 -10.08
C TYR A 5 6.76 -9.58 -8.70
N SER A 6 6.86 -8.66 -7.75
CA SER A 6 7.20 -8.96 -6.37
C SER A 6 6.23 -8.25 -5.44
N ALA A 7 5.75 -8.98 -4.43
CA ALA A 7 4.78 -8.50 -3.48
C ALA A 7 5.46 -8.30 -2.12
N PHE A 8 5.42 -7.09 -1.61
CA PHE A 8 6.02 -6.71 -0.35
C PHE A 8 4.93 -6.39 0.66
N TRP A 9 5.05 -6.92 1.88
CA TRP A 9 4.14 -6.54 2.95
C TRP A 9 4.46 -5.12 3.42
N PHE A 10 3.47 -4.23 3.37
CA PHE A 10 3.54 -2.90 3.97
C PHE A 10 3.31 -2.95 5.48
N ASP A 11 4.22 -2.36 6.24
CA ASP A 11 4.07 -2.20 7.68
C ASP A 11 3.03 -1.14 8.00
N LYS A 12 1.88 -1.55 8.55
CA LYS A 12 0.74 -0.68 8.90
C LYS A 12 1.07 0.41 9.93
N ARG A 13 2.21 0.32 10.62
CA ARG A 13 2.68 1.34 11.56
C ARG A 13 3.29 2.56 10.86
N LYS A 14 3.60 2.44 9.57
CA LYS A 14 4.20 3.49 8.76
C LYS A 14 3.14 4.28 8.00
N ASP A 15 3.39 5.57 7.74
CA ASP A 15 2.50 6.40 6.93
C ASP A 15 2.55 5.95 5.46
N PRO A 16 1.42 5.60 4.82
CA PRO A 16 1.36 5.27 3.39
C PRO A 16 1.98 6.32 2.45
N LYS A 17 2.16 7.58 2.87
CA LYS A 17 2.85 8.63 2.09
C LYS A 17 4.30 8.31 1.73
N MET A 18 4.94 7.35 2.39
CA MET A 18 6.28 6.90 2.00
C MET A 18 6.31 6.00 0.75
N LEU A 19 5.14 5.57 0.26
CA LEU A 19 5.04 4.73 -0.93
C LEU A 19 5.39 5.54 -2.17
N LYS A 20 6.39 5.09 -2.93
CA LYS A 20 6.73 5.66 -4.25
C LYS A 20 5.76 5.10 -5.29
N LEU A 21 4.60 5.75 -5.45
CA LEU A 21 3.49 5.28 -6.28
C LEU A 21 3.89 5.07 -7.75
N ASP A 22 4.90 5.77 -8.26
CA ASP A 22 5.44 5.60 -9.61
C ASP A 22 6.17 4.26 -9.82
N LYS A 23 6.64 3.63 -8.73
CA LYS A 23 7.33 2.33 -8.76
C LYS A 23 6.40 1.14 -8.47
N ILE A 24 5.14 1.42 -8.15
CA ILE A 24 4.19 0.42 -7.69
C ILE A 24 3.24 0.07 -8.84
N PHE A 25 3.16 -1.22 -9.16
CA PHE A 25 2.23 -1.73 -10.15
C PHE A 25 0.78 -1.74 -9.64
N GLY A 26 0.60 -2.03 -8.36
CA GLY A 26 -0.70 -2.03 -7.70
C GLY A 26 -0.60 -2.54 -6.27
N PHE A 27 -1.75 -2.76 -5.65
CA PHE A 27 -1.85 -3.18 -4.27
C PHE A 27 -2.80 -4.35 -4.12
N VAL A 28 -2.55 -5.15 -3.10
CA VAL A 28 -3.44 -6.24 -2.68
C VAL A 28 -3.70 -6.09 -1.20
N MET A 29 -4.96 -6.06 -0.81
CA MET A 29 -5.35 -5.91 0.60
C MET A 29 -6.15 -7.10 1.08
N ASN A 30 -5.86 -7.53 2.30
CA ASN A 30 -6.59 -8.58 3.00
C ASN A 30 -7.57 -7.92 3.97
N ILE A 31 -8.87 -7.95 3.68
CA ILE A 31 -9.91 -7.30 4.50
C ILE A 31 -10.86 -8.34 5.12
N PRO A 32 -11.42 -8.12 6.32
CA PRO A 32 -12.47 -8.96 6.84
C PRO A 32 -13.70 -8.88 5.93
N SER A 33 -14.39 -9.99 5.78
CA SER A 33 -15.54 -10.12 4.91
C SER A 33 -16.61 -10.98 5.55
N GLU A 34 -17.83 -10.48 5.51
CA GLU A 34 -19.00 -11.18 6.01
C GLU A 34 -19.44 -12.21 4.96
N CYS A 35 -19.63 -13.45 5.41
CA CYS A 35 -20.13 -14.53 4.57
C CYS A 35 -21.66 -14.58 4.62
N ARG A 36 -22.31 -14.33 3.48
CA ARG A 36 -23.73 -14.61 3.28
C ARG A 36 -23.88 -16.03 2.72
N LEU A 37 -24.61 -16.89 3.41
CA LEU A 37 -25.03 -18.20 2.90
C LEU A 37 -26.55 -18.19 2.74
N GLY A 38 -27.04 -17.87 1.54
CA GLY A 38 -28.47 -17.67 1.30
C GLY A 38 -29.02 -16.49 2.10
N PHE A 39 -30.07 -16.75 2.89
CA PHE A 39 -30.73 -15.75 3.75
C PHE A 39 -30.06 -15.58 5.13
N LEU A 40 -29.06 -16.40 5.46
CA LEU A 40 -28.42 -16.38 6.77
C LEU A 40 -27.10 -15.60 6.75
N TRP A 41 -26.99 -14.66 7.69
CA TRP A 41 -25.73 -14.00 8.03
C TRP A 41 -24.96 -14.91 8.97
N LEU A 42 -23.94 -15.58 8.44
CA LEU A 42 -23.09 -16.42 9.27
C LEU A 42 -22.08 -15.54 10.02
N PRO A 43 -21.88 -15.73 11.35
CA PRO A 43 -20.89 -15.00 12.12
C PRO A 43 -19.44 -15.43 11.81
N LEU A 44 -19.19 -16.02 10.63
CA LEU A 44 -17.87 -16.42 10.19
C LEU A 44 -17.18 -15.22 9.52
N LYS A 45 -16.21 -14.64 10.23
CA LYS A 45 -15.30 -13.63 9.70
C LYS A 45 -14.28 -14.32 8.78
N ARG A 46 -14.60 -14.43 7.49
CA ARG A 46 -13.60 -14.83 6.49
C ARG A 46 -12.85 -13.60 6.05
N ARG A 47 -11.60 -13.75 5.65
CA ARG A 47 -10.91 -12.65 4.99
C ARG A 47 -11.03 -12.77 3.48
N HIS A 48 -11.01 -11.63 2.83
CA HIS A 48 -11.18 -11.48 1.40
C HIS A 48 -10.07 -10.61 0.83
N TRP A 49 -9.55 -11.03 -0.32
CA TRP A 49 -8.47 -10.34 -1.01
C TRP A 49 -9.08 -9.38 -2.03
N ILE A 50 -8.73 -8.11 -1.89
CA ILE A 50 -9.09 -7.07 -2.86
C ILE A 50 -7.83 -6.58 -3.56
N SER A 51 -7.98 -6.11 -4.79
CA SER A 51 -6.90 -5.49 -5.54
C SER A 51 -7.21 -4.02 -5.80
N ILE A 52 -6.19 -3.17 -5.72
CA ILE A 52 -6.30 -1.74 -5.95
C ILE A 52 -5.28 -1.34 -7.01
N LYS A 53 -5.71 -0.59 -8.02
CA LYS A 53 -4.86 -0.22 -9.15
C LYS A 53 -5.21 1.15 -9.74
N LYS A 54 -4.20 1.85 -10.24
CA LYS A 54 -4.35 3.08 -11.03
C LYS A 54 -4.74 2.73 -12.47
N ILE A 55 -5.86 3.26 -12.94
CA ILE A 55 -6.36 3.11 -14.31
C ILE A 55 -6.71 4.51 -14.80
N ASN A 56 -6.11 4.94 -15.92
CA ASN A 56 -6.32 6.28 -16.50
C ASN A 56 -6.14 7.43 -15.48
N GLY A 57 -5.13 7.33 -14.62
CA GLY A 57 -4.81 8.36 -13.63
C GLY A 57 -5.57 8.25 -12.31
N ILE A 58 -6.58 7.39 -12.20
CA ILE A 58 -7.46 7.27 -11.03
C ILE A 58 -7.28 5.90 -10.38
N TYR A 59 -7.27 5.85 -9.05
CA TYR A 59 -7.24 4.58 -8.30
C TYR A 59 -8.63 4.00 -8.14
N TYR A 60 -8.73 2.69 -8.34
CA TYR A 60 -9.95 1.92 -8.16
C TYR A 60 -9.74 0.74 -7.22
N ASN A 61 -10.73 0.48 -6.39
CA ASN A 61 -10.92 -0.80 -5.72
C ASN A 61 -11.58 -1.78 -6.71
N LEU A 62 -10.87 -2.87 -7.01
CA LEU A 62 -11.26 -3.94 -7.92
C LEU A 62 -11.69 -5.19 -7.15
N ASP A 63 -12.38 -4.99 -6.03
CA ASP A 63 -12.98 -6.08 -5.27
C ASP A 63 -13.99 -6.86 -6.14
N SER A 64 -13.74 -8.16 -6.31
CA SER A 64 -14.61 -9.10 -7.02
C SER A 64 -16.04 -9.22 -6.47
N LYS A 65 -16.29 -8.77 -5.23
CA LYS A 65 -17.63 -8.75 -4.63
C LYS A 65 -18.46 -7.54 -5.05
N LEU A 66 -17.83 -6.51 -5.61
CA LEU A 66 -18.52 -5.34 -6.11
C LEU A 66 -19.06 -5.61 -7.52
N PRO A 67 -20.26 -5.10 -7.87
CA PRO A 67 -20.79 -5.24 -9.23
C PRO A 67 -19.97 -4.46 -10.26
N LYS A 68 -19.18 -3.47 -9.82
CA LYS A 68 -18.31 -2.65 -10.66
C LYS A 68 -17.12 -2.12 -9.85
N PRO A 69 -16.00 -1.74 -10.50
CA PRO A 69 -14.89 -1.06 -9.84
C PRO A 69 -15.36 0.16 -9.05
N SER A 70 -14.98 0.24 -7.77
CA SER A 70 -15.28 1.41 -6.95
C SER A 70 -14.14 2.41 -7.07
N GLN A 71 -14.46 3.64 -7.47
CA GLN A 71 -13.48 4.71 -7.54
C GLN A 71 -13.00 5.09 -6.14
N ILE A 72 -11.68 5.18 -5.95
CA ILE A 72 -11.05 5.74 -4.75
C ILE A 72 -10.72 7.21 -4.99
N GLY A 73 -10.04 7.52 -6.10
CA GLY A 73 -9.70 8.90 -6.47
C GLY A 73 -8.23 9.06 -6.87
N ASN A 74 -7.64 10.19 -6.46
CA ASN A 74 -6.25 10.54 -6.72
C ASN A 74 -5.29 9.92 -5.67
N GLU A 75 -4.04 10.38 -5.65
CA GLU A 75 -3.00 9.86 -4.73
C GLU A 75 -3.27 10.21 -3.26
N GLU A 76 -3.77 11.41 -2.96
CA GLU A 76 -4.13 11.78 -1.58
C GLU A 76 -5.37 11.00 -1.10
N ASP A 77 -6.34 10.79 -1.98
CA ASP A 77 -7.51 9.95 -1.69
C ASP A 77 -7.09 8.51 -1.39
N LEU A 78 -6.10 7.99 -2.12
CA LEU A 78 -5.54 6.66 -1.88
C LEU A 78 -4.85 6.57 -0.51
N TYR A 79 -4.04 7.57 -0.13
CA TYR A 79 -3.39 7.57 1.18
C TYR A 79 -4.41 7.62 2.32
N ASN A 80 -5.45 8.45 2.19
CA ASN A 80 -6.54 8.51 3.16
C ASN A 80 -7.30 7.20 3.23
N TYR A 81 -7.58 6.58 2.09
CA TYR A 81 -8.17 5.24 2.02
C TYR A 81 -7.31 4.21 2.76
N PHE A 82 -6.00 4.18 2.54
CA PHE A 82 -5.10 3.25 3.24
C PHE A 82 -4.99 3.51 4.73
N ARG A 83 -4.90 4.76 5.18
CA ARG A 83 -4.92 5.08 6.62
C ARG A 83 -6.18 4.51 7.26
N ASN A 84 -7.34 4.80 6.69
CA ASN A 84 -8.61 4.32 7.21
C ASN A 84 -8.67 2.78 7.22
N GLN A 85 -8.28 2.13 6.12
CA GLN A 85 -8.34 0.67 6.04
C GLN A 85 -7.34 -0.03 6.96
N LEU A 86 -6.10 0.45 7.08
CA LEU A 86 -5.05 -0.19 7.88
C LEU A 86 -5.28 -0.07 9.40
N HIS A 87 -5.97 0.99 9.84
CA HIS A 87 -6.39 1.13 11.23
C HIS A 87 -7.57 0.23 11.60
N ILE A 88 -8.36 -0.20 10.61
CA ILE A 88 -9.54 -1.04 10.82
C ILE A 88 -9.13 -2.53 10.79
N ASN A 89 -9.52 -3.28 11.83
CA ASN A 89 -9.61 -4.74 11.84
C ASN A 89 -8.35 -5.53 11.42
N ASP A 90 -7.16 -4.98 11.66
CA ASP A 90 -5.89 -5.64 11.33
C ASP A 90 -5.80 -6.01 9.84
N ASN A 91 -6.19 -5.07 8.97
CA ASN A 91 -6.04 -5.23 7.53
C ASN A 91 -4.56 -5.30 7.14
N GLN A 92 -4.28 -6.17 6.17
CA GLN A 92 -2.92 -6.36 5.64
C GLN A 92 -2.85 -5.78 4.24
N LEU A 93 -1.81 -5.01 3.97
CA LEU A 93 -1.57 -4.41 2.66
C LEU A 93 -0.28 -4.98 2.06
N PHE A 94 -0.37 -5.45 0.83
CA PHE A 94 0.76 -5.84 0.01
C PHE A 94 0.91 -4.83 -1.13
N VAL A 95 2.16 -4.41 -1.35
CA VAL A 95 2.58 -3.55 -2.44
C VAL A 95 3.15 -4.45 -3.53
N VAL A 96 2.61 -4.37 -4.73
CA VAL A 96 3.07 -5.15 -5.88
C VAL A 96 3.91 -4.24 -6.77
N VAL A 97 5.16 -4.62 -7.02
CA VAL A 97 6.09 -3.87 -7.88
C VAL A 97 6.61 -4.73 -9.02
N THR A 98 7.11 -4.08 -10.07
CA THR A 98 7.80 -4.75 -11.18
C THR A 98 9.26 -5.04 -10.81
N GLY A 99 9.69 -6.28 -10.99
CA GLY A 99 11.01 -6.78 -10.59
C GLY A 99 11.17 -6.91 -9.08
N ASP A 100 12.40 -7.19 -8.65
CA ASP A 100 12.74 -7.46 -7.24
C ASP A 100 13.30 -6.24 -6.48
N ASN A 101 13.03 -5.03 -6.98
CA ASN A 101 13.59 -3.80 -6.43
C ASN A 101 12.81 -3.31 -5.20
N TYR A 102 13.53 -3.08 -4.10
CA TYR A 102 12.99 -2.54 -2.84
C TYR A 102 12.77 -1.01 -2.85
N ASN A 103 13.03 -0.34 -3.98
CA ASN A 103 12.90 1.12 -4.11
C ASN A 103 11.44 1.60 -4.22
N TRP A 104 10.49 0.91 -3.59
CA TRP A 104 9.07 1.26 -3.55
C TRP A 104 8.68 2.04 -2.29
N ILE A 105 9.59 2.10 -1.32
CA ILE A 105 9.46 2.87 -0.07
C ILE A 105 10.50 4.00 -0.08
N ALA A 106 10.12 5.19 0.34
CA ALA A 106 11.07 6.26 0.65
C ALA A 106 11.94 5.79 1.82
N SER A 107 13.26 5.75 1.62
CA SER A 107 14.22 5.61 2.71
C SER A 107 14.09 6.83 3.62
N GLU A 108 14.16 6.62 4.93
CA GLU A 108 14.23 7.72 5.92
C GLU A 108 15.56 8.50 5.83
N ASP A 109 16.48 8.08 4.96
CA ASP A 109 17.78 8.72 4.80
C ASP A 109 17.71 9.92 3.85
N ASN A 110 17.57 11.11 4.43
CA ASN A 110 18.04 12.35 3.82
C ASN A 110 18.40 13.47 4.83
N SER A 111 18.72 13.12 6.08
CA SER A 111 19.23 14.08 7.07
C SER A 111 20.69 13.84 7.51
N THR A 112 21.35 12.75 7.11
CA THR A 112 22.72 12.46 7.61
C THR A 112 23.85 12.79 6.63
N SER A 113 23.55 13.11 5.36
CA SER A 113 24.58 13.43 4.36
C SER A 113 24.98 14.92 4.31
N ALA A 114 24.15 15.83 4.82
CA ALA A 114 24.46 17.26 4.88
C ALA A 114 25.34 17.63 6.10
N ASP A 115 25.09 17.01 7.26
CA ASP A 115 25.81 17.33 8.50
C ASP A 115 27.26 16.79 8.51
N GLN A 116 27.54 15.70 7.80
CA GLN A 116 28.90 15.15 7.73
C GLN A 116 29.87 15.98 6.88
N GLN A 117 29.37 16.78 5.93
CA GLN A 117 30.22 17.71 5.18
C GLN A 117 30.56 18.98 5.99
N GLN A 118 29.70 19.34 6.95
CA GLN A 118 29.93 20.51 7.80
C GLN A 118 30.90 20.21 8.95
N ILE A 119 30.85 19.00 9.53
CA ILE A 119 31.76 18.58 10.60
C ILE A 119 33.21 18.42 10.09
N GLN A 120 33.43 17.87 8.89
CA GLN A 120 34.79 17.77 8.29
C GLN A 120 35.41 19.12 7.90
N SER A 121 34.62 20.19 7.80
CA SER A 121 35.11 21.54 7.50
C SER A 121 35.53 22.33 8.76
N LEU A 122 35.10 21.89 9.94
CA LEU A 122 35.40 22.54 11.23
C LEU A 122 36.65 21.95 11.92
N ASP A 123 37.03 20.72 11.60
CA ASP A 123 38.27 20.07 12.07
C ASP A 123 39.53 20.43 11.25
N LYS A 124 39.43 21.36 10.29
CA LYS A 124 40.56 21.86 9.46
C LYS A 124 40.93 23.33 9.74
N ARG A 125 40.67 23.83 10.94
CA ARG A 125 41.19 25.14 11.40
C ARG A 125 42.07 24.99 12.61
#